data_AF-A0A523K1R8-F1
#
_entry.id   AF-A0A523K1R8-F1
#
_cell.length_a   1.000
_cell.length_b   1.000
_cell.length_c   1.000
_cell.angle_alpha   90.00
_cell.angle_beta   90.00
_cell.angle_gamma   90.00
#
_symmetry.space_group_name_H-M   'P 1'
#
loop_
_entity.id
_entity.type
_entity.pdbx_description
1 polymer ?
#
loop_
_entity_poly.entity_id
_entity_poly.type
_entity_poly.pdbx_seq_one_letter_code
_entity_poly.pdbx_strand_id
1 'polypeptide(L)'
;MSNCDASPALTPLATEIASAGFLSNLGNRADSIRATSKRMLDDAIGAARSDASAQRIVLKSIPELSKKDDADDQMCERLEKATTRAPLEFNGKHFASVDELTDWIMDFTQGKGADGKSLYEQCPGKCSPQYTWWIDPEKAGLMVDARVVCGLPRDRDGDKYHLSIALAASCPTVESK
;
A
#
# COMPACT_ATOMS: atom_id res chain seq x y z
N MET A 1 -1.25 11.18 -29.06
CA MET A 1 -0.30 10.42 -28.24
C MET A 1 -0.11 11.23 -26.96
N SER A 2 -0.86 10.91 -25.90
CA SER A 2 -0.68 11.60 -24.62
C SER A 2 0.45 10.90 -23.88
N ASN A 3 1.60 11.56 -23.81
CA ASN A 3 2.76 11.11 -23.05
C ASN A 3 2.42 11.08 -21.56
N CYS A 4 2.20 9.87 -21.03
CA CYS A 4 2.11 9.60 -19.60
C CYS A 4 3.38 8.91 -19.07
N ASP A 5 4.53 9.11 -19.73
CA ASP A 5 5.83 8.53 -19.35
C ASP A 5 6.57 9.31 -18.26
N ALA A 6 6.03 10.45 -17.83
CA ALA A 6 6.55 11.15 -16.65
C ALA A 6 5.87 10.60 -15.40
N SER A 7 6.67 10.16 -14.40
CA SER A 7 6.15 9.89 -13.05
C SER A 7 5.25 11.05 -12.63
N PRO A 8 3.95 10.83 -12.37
CA PRO A 8 3.02 11.92 -12.14
C PRO A 8 3.48 12.71 -10.92
N ALA A 9 3.39 14.04 -11.01
CA ALA A 9 3.64 14.89 -9.86
C ALA A 9 2.70 14.46 -8.72
N LEU A 10 3.28 14.15 -7.56
CA LEU A 10 2.53 13.78 -6.37
C LEU A 10 2.24 15.04 -5.56
N THR A 11 0.98 15.25 -5.21
CA THR A 11 0.53 16.25 -4.24
C THR A 11 0.34 15.55 -2.89
N PRO A 12 1.27 15.72 -1.92
CA PRO A 12 1.14 15.07 -0.62
C PRO A 12 -0.10 15.55 0.12
N LEU A 13 -0.85 14.63 0.73
CA LEU A 13 -1.99 14.97 1.59
C LEU A 13 -1.65 14.79 3.07
N ALA A 14 -1.08 13.63 3.43
CA ALA A 14 -0.78 13.31 4.83
C ALA A 14 0.36 12.29 4.95
N THR A 15 1.02 12.29 6.11
CA THR A 15 2.00 11.28 6.52
C THR A 15 1.83 11.02 8.01
N GLU A 16 1.78 9.75 8.39
CA GLU A 16 1.53 9.33 9.77
C GLU A 16 2.32 8.07 10.13
N ILE A 17 2.51 7.84 11.43
CA ILE A 17 3.06 6.59 11.96
C ILE A 17 1.91 5.81 12.60
N ALA A 18 1.71 4.57 12.20
CA ALA A 18 0.65 3.71 12.71
C ALA A 18 1.19 2.36 13.19
N SER A 19 0.50 1.74 14.14
CA SER A 19 0.88 0.45 14.72
C SER A 19 0.19 -0.72 14.02
N ALA A 20 0.97 -1.69 13.57
CA ALA A 20 0.50 -3.00 13.12
C ALA A 20 0.30 -4.01 14.27
N GLY A 21 0.54 -3.60 15.52
CA GLY A 21 0.43 -4.46 16.69
C GLY A 21 -0.95 -5.10 16.80
N PHE A 22 -0.97 -6.40 17.15
CA PHE A 22 -2.20 -7.20 17.20
C PHE A 22 -3.28 -6.57 18.09
N LEU A 23 -2.92 -6.10 19.28
CA LEU A 23 -3.87 -5.45 20.21
C LEU A 23 -4.40 -4.10 19.69
N SER A 24 -3.57 -3.36 18.94
CA SER A 24 -3.98 -2.10 18.32
C SER A 24 -5.03 -2.34 17.23
N ASN A 25 -4.81 -3.34 16.37
CA ASN A 25 -5.73 -3.71 15.31
C ASN A 25 -7.01 -4.39 15.82
N LEU A 26 -6.92 -5.26 16.83
CA LEU A 26 -8.08 -5.95 17.42
C LEU A 26 -9.01 -4.97 18.17
N GLY A 27 -8.43 -3.95 18.79
CA GLY A 27 -9.19 -2.92 19.52
C GLY A 27 -9.71 -1.77 18.66
N ASN A 28 -9.50 -1.79 17.33
CA ASN A 28 -9.73 -0.62 16.44
C ASN A 28 -9.19 0.69 17.05
N ARG A 29 -8.02 0.63 17.70
CA ARG A 29 -7.45 1.82 18.31
C ARG A 29 -7.17 2.85 17.23
N ALA A 30 -7.34 4.13 17.57
CA ALA A 30 -7.17 5.23 16.61
C ALA A 30 -5.77 5.29 15.98
N ASP A 31 -4.76 4.72 16.65
CA ASP A 31 -3.37 4.61 16.21
C ASP A 31 -3.04 3.29 15.48
N SER A 32 -4.03 2.42 15.27
CA SER A 32 -3.85 1.19 14.51
C SER A 32 -3.69 1.46 13.02
N ILE A 33 -2.88 0.64 12.35
CA ILE A 33 -2.68 0.76 10.90
C ILE A 33 -4.00 0.67 10.13
N ARG A 34 -4.95 -0.16 10.59
CA ARG A 34 -6.29 -0.24 10.00
C ARG A 34 -7.05 1.08 10.11
N ALA A 35 -7.16 1.64 11.31
CA ALA A 35 -7.92 2.86 11.55
C ALA A 35 -7.28 4.07 10.85
N THR A 36 -5.95 4.20 10.94
CA THR A 36 -5.20 5.28 10.28
C THR A 36 -5.31 5.18 8.77
N SER A 37 -5.08 4.00 8.17
CA SER A 37 -5.22 3.82 6.71
C SER A 37 -6.63 4.12 6.24
N LYS A 38 -7.66 3.65 6.95
CA LYS A 38 -9.06 3.95 6.61
C LYS A 38 -9.34 5.44 6.59
N ARG A 39 -8.98 6.16 7.66
CA ARG A 39 -9.20 7.61 7.75
C ARG A 39 -8.47 8.36 6.64
N MET A 40 -7.18 8.05 6.44
CA MET A 40 -6.40 8.68 5.37
C MET A 40 -7.02 8.43 3.99
N LEU A 41 -7.56 7.23 3.73
CA LEU A 41 -8.24 6.89 2.49
C LEU A 41 -9.57 7.62 2.32
N ASP A 42 -10.40 7.69 3.37
CA ASP A 42 -11.66 8.43 3.35
C ASP A 42 -11.42 9.92 3.00
N ASP A 43 -10.44 10.54 3.66
CA ASP A 43 -10.06 11.93 3.42
C ASP A 43 -9.54 12.13 1.99
N ALA A 44 -8.68 11.23 1.50
CA ALA A 44 -8.12 11.30 0.15
C ALA A 44 -9.17 11.08 -0.94
N ILE A 45 -10.17 10.20 -0.72
CA ILE A 45 -11.28 9.99 -1.65
C ILE A 45 -12.18 11.23 -1.69
N GLY A 46 -12.43 11.85 -0.54
CA GLY A 46 -13.13 13.13 -0.46
C GLY A 46 -12.41 14.21 -1.29
N ALA A 47 -11.09 14.34 -1.11
CA ALA A 47 -10.27 15.28 -1.85
C ALA A 47 -10.28 14.99 -3.37
N ALA A 48 -10.02 13.73 -3.76
CA ALA A 48 -9.96 13.32 -5.16
C ALA A 48 -11.29 13.50 -5.92
N ARG A 49 -12.43 13.38 -5.24
CA ARG A 49 -13.76 13.61 -5.84
C ARG A 49 -14.16 15.08 -5.90
N SER A 50 -13.54 15.94 -5.08
CA SER A 50 -13.79 17.38 -5.06
C SER A 50 -13.02 18.14 -6.14
N ASP A 51 -11.93 17.57 -6.64
CA ASP A 51 -11.17 18.10 -7.76
C ASP A 51 -11.83 17.67 -9.09
N ALA A 52 -12.02 18.62 -10.00
CA ALA A 52 -12.64 18.36 -11.31
C ALA A 52 -11.73 17.51 -12.22
N SER A 53 -10.44 17.39 -11.88
CA SER A 53 -9.53 16.43 -12.49
C SER A 53 -9.64 15.08 -11.77
N ALA A 54 -9.83 13.99 -12.51
CA ALA A 54 -9.74 12.66 -11.91
C ALA A 54 -8.35 12.52 -11.29
N GLN A 55 -8.28 12.32 -9.97
CA GLN A 55 -7.03 12.13 -9.25
C GLN A 55 -6.95 10.72 -8.69
N ARG A 56 -5.85 10.05 -9.03
CA ARG A 56 -5.46 8.78 -8.48
C ARG A 56 -4.88 9.00 -7.11
N ILE A 57 -5.26 8.18 -6.16
CA ILE A 57 -4.72 8.19 -4.80
C ILE A 57 -3.54 7.24 -4.76
N VAL A 58 -2.43 7.69 -4.16
CA VAL A 58 -1.24 6.87 -3.93
C VAL A 58 -1.04 6.74 -2.43
N LEU A 59 -1.31 5.55 -1.88
CA LEU A 59 -1.05 5.21 -0.48
C LEU A 59 0.22 4.35 -0.40
N LYS A 60 1.16 4.72 0.46
CA LYS A 60 2.35 3.93 0.76
C LYS A 60 2.38 3.51 2.21
N SER A 61 2.83 2.29 2.46
CA SER A 61 3.06 1.75 3.79
C SER A 61 4.46 1.14 3.86
N ILE A 62 5.33 1.73 4.68
CA ILE A 62 6.73 1.33 4.81
C ILE A 62 7.01 1.00 6.29
N PRO A 63 7.46 -0.22 6.62
CA PRO A 63 7.79 -0.58 7.99
C PRO A 63 8.95 0.27 8.52
N GLU A 64 8.89 0.61 9.80
CA GLU A 64 10.04 1.17 10.52
C GLU A 64 11.10 0.05 10.68
N LEU A 65 12.27 0.23 10.05
CA LEU A 65 13.34 -0.76 10.09
C LEU A 65 14.22 -0.57 11.32
N SER A 66 14.57 -1.66 11.99
CA SER A 66 15.66 -1.70 12.96
C SER A 66 16.84 -2.47 12.38
N LYS A 67 18.06 -1.95 12.53
CA LYS A 67 19.26 -2.68 12.16
C LYS A 67 19.54 -3.79 13.18
N LYS A 68 19.45 -5.06 12.78
CA LYS A 68 20.03 -6.20 13.51
C LYS A 68 20.63 -7.16 12.49
N ASP A 69 21.95 -7.37 12.56
CA ASP A 69 22.76 -8.21 11.65
C ASP A 69 22.51 -9.72 11.91
N ASP A 70 21.56 -10.31 11.18
CA ASP A 70 21.28 -11.76 11.22
C ASP A 70 21.26 -12.37 9.80
N ALA A 71 21.41 -13.70 9.68
CA ALA A 71 21.45 -14.39 8.38
C ALA A 71 20.17 -14.22 7.51
N ASP A 72 19.04 -13.90 8.13
CA ASP A 72 17.78 -13.55 7.45
C ASP A 72 17.93 -12.26 6.60
N ASP A 73 18.89 -11.39 6.95
CA ASP A 73 19.16 -10.14 6.23
C ASP A 73 19.62 -10.40 4.79
N GLN A 74 20.48 -11.40 4.55
CA GLN A 74 20.98 -11.65 3.19
C GLN A 74 19.91 -12.13 2.22
N MET A 75 18.91 -12.87 2.70
CA MET A 75 17.76 -13.26 1.86
C MET A 75 16.90 -12.04 1.57
N CYS A 76 16.53 -11.29 2.60
CA CYS A 76 15.66 -10.13 2.45
C CYS A 76 16.31 -9.00 1.64
N GLU A 77 17.62 -8.77 1.77
CA GLU A 77 18.38 -7.86 0.92
C GLU A 77 18.32 -8.27 -0.56
N ARG A 78 18.49 -9.57 -0.86
CA ARG A 78 18.41 -10.06 -2.24
C ARG A 78 17.01 -9.84 -2.81
N LEU A 79 15.98 -10.18 -2.03
CA LEU A 79 14.58 -9.99 -2.44
C LEU A 79 14.22 -8.51 -2.56
N GLU A 80 14.67 -7.65 -1.64
CA GLU A 80 14.49 -6.20 -1.73
C GLU A 80 15.16 -5.66 -2.99
N LYS A 81 16.42 -6.02 -3.28
CA LYS A 81 17.12 -5.57 -4.50
C LYS A 81 16.41 -6.04 -5.77
N ALA A 82 15.94 -7.28 -5.79
CA ALA A 82 15.21 -7.84 -6.93
C ALA A 82 13.87 -7.14 -7.13
N THR A 83 13.06 -7.05 -6.08
CA THR A 83 11.71 -6.47 -6.12
C THR A 83 11.72 -4.94 -6.20
N THR A 84 12.81 -4.27 -5.83
CA THR A 84 13.00 -2.84 -6.15
C THR A 84 13.08 -2.60 -7.65
N ARG A 85 13.70 -3.54 -8.39
CA ARG A 85 13.85 -3.45 -9.86
C ARG A 85 12.61 -3.94 -10.59
N ALA A 86 11.99 -5.00 -10.06
CA ALA A 86 10.78 -5.61 -10.61
C ALA A 86 9.80 -5.89 -9.45
N PRO A 87 8.99 -4.89 -9.05
CA PRO A 87 8.05 -5.05 -7.95
C PRO A 87 7.05 -6.18 -8.19
N LEU A 88 6.62 -6.82 -7.12
CA LEU A 88 5.52 -7.77 -7.20
C LEU A 88 4.23 -6.98 -7.44
N GLU A 89 3.48 -7.32 -8.48
CA GLU A 89 2.29 -6.56 -8.88
C GLU A 89 1.00 -7.36 -8.62
N PHE A 90 0.00 -6.67 -8.08
CA PHE A 90 -1.35 -7.20 -7.85
C PHE A 90 -2.35 -6.16 -8.36
N ASN A 91 -2.76 -6.31 -9.61
CA ASN A 91 -3.47 -5.27 -10.36
C ASN A 91 -4.95 -5.58 -10.57
N GLY A 92 -5.72 -4.55 -10.90
CA GLY A 92 -7.12 -4.66 -11.35
C GLY A 92 -8.11 -5.12 -10.28
N LYS A 93 -7.81 -4.86 -9.00
CA LYS A 93 -8.70 -5.21 -7.89
C LYS A 93 -9.81 -4.18 -7.80
N HIS A 94 -11.04 -4.62 -7.56
CA HIS A 94 -12.20 -3.75 -7.47
C HIS A 94 -12.88 -3.91 -6.12
N PHE A 95 -13.25 -2.78 -5.52
CA PHE A 95 -13.91 -2.72 -4.23
C PHE A 95 -15.10 -1.77 -4.30
N ALA A 96 -16.22 -2.14 -3.67
CA ALA A 96 -17.40 -1.28 -3.64
C ALA A 96 -17.24 -0.11 -2.64
N SER A 97 -16.33 -0.23 -1.67
CA SER A 97 -16.15 0.75 -0.61
C SER A 97 -14.72 0.77 -0.03
N VAL A 98 -14.43 1.80 0.75
CA VAL A 98 -13.18 1.92 1.54
C VAL A 98 -13.08 0.82 2.59
N ASP A 99 -14.20 0.39 3.16
CA ASP A 99 -14.24 -0.69 4.14
C ASP A 99 -13.77 -2.00 3.51
N GLU A 100 -14.31 -2.38 2.35
CA GLU A 100 -13.90 -3.58 1.63
C GLU A 100 -12.43 -3.53 1.20
N LEU A 101 -11.96 -2.37 0.71
CA LEU A 101 -10.55 -2.17 0.38
C LEU A 101 -9.67 -2.35 1.61
N THR A 102 -10.04 -1.74 2.74
CA THR A 102 -9.26 -1.81 3.98
C THR A 102 -9.20 -3.25 4.49
N ASP A 103 -10.31 -3.98 4.44
CA ASP A 103 -10.36 -5.39 4.83
C ASP A 103 -9.45 -6.25 3.94
N TRP A 104 -9.48 -6.04 2.63
CA TRP A 104 -8.55 -6.72 1.73
C TRP A 104 -7.10 -6.36 2.00
N ILE A 105 -6.76 -5.08 2.24
CA ILE A 105 -5.39 -4.67 2.62
C ILE A 105 -4.95 -5.41 3.89
N MET A 106 -5.83 -5.53 4.89
CA MET A 106 -5.50 -6.25 6.14
C MET A 106 -5.26 -7.74 5.89
N ASP A 107 -6.09 -8.40 5.10
CA ASP A 107 -5.87 -9.80 4.76
C ASP A 107 -4.60 -9.99 3.92
N PHE A 108 -4.42 -9.17 2.89
CA PHE A 108 -3.26 -9.20 1.99
C PHE A 108 -1.94 -9.07 2.76
N THR A 109 -1.83 -8.03 3.60
CA THR A 109 -0.61 -7.73 4.36
C THR A 109 -0.33 -8.77 5.46
N GLN A 110 -1.34 -9.53 5.90
CA GLN A 110 -1.21 -10.62 6.87
C GLN A 110 -0.99 -12.00 6.23
N GLY A 111 -0.89 -12.09 4.90
CA GLY A 111 -0.74 -13.36 4.19
C GLY A 111 -2.01 -14.20 4.14
N LYS A 112 -3.17 -13.56 4.32
CA LYS A 112 -4.50 -14.17 4.21
C LYS A 112 -5.10 -13.89 2.84
N GLY A 113 -6.17 -14.63 2.52
CA GLY A 113 -6.75 -14.62 1.17
C GLY A 113 -5.82 -15.20 0.11
N ALA A 114 -6.25 -15.19 -1.15
CA ALA A 114 -5.44 -15.73 -2.25
C ALA A 114 -4.22 -14.84 -2.55
N ASP A 115 -4.42 -13.53 -2.61
CA ASP A 115 -3.36 -12.57 -2.93
C ASP A 115 -2.31 -12.50 -1.80
N GLY A 116 -2.72 -12.48 -0.53
CA GLY A 116 -1.78 -12.47 0.59
C GLY A 116 -0.96 -13.76 0.66
N LYS A 117 -1.55 -14.93 0.41
CA LYS A 117 -0.78 -16.19 0.31
C LYS A 117 0.26 -16.13 -0.80
N SER A 118 -0.15 -15.68 -2.00
CA SER A 118 0.75 -15.49 -3.14
C SER A 118 1.88 -14.49 -2.85
N LEU A 119 1.59 -13.41 -2.12
CA LEU A 119 2.62 -12.47 -1.68
C LEU A 119 3.68 -13.17 -0.81
N TYR A 120 3.27 -13.90 0.23
CA TYR A 120 4.23 -14.49 1.17
C TYR A 120 4.91 -15.76 0.65
N GLU A 121 4.42 -16.35 -0.45
CA GLU A 121 5.17 -17.33 -1.25
C GLU A 121 6.37 -16.68 -1.97
N GLN A 122 6.23 -15.42 -2.40
CA GLN A 122 7.25 -14.66 -3.16
C GLN A 122 8.16 -13.81 -2.27
N CYS A 123 7.66 -13.33 -1.13
CA CYS A 123 8.40 -12.66 -0.06
C CYS A 123 8.42 -13.52 1.23
N PRO A 124 9.11 -14.67 1.24
CA PRO A 124 9.10 -15.56 2.39
C PRO A 124 9.93 -15.04 3.57
N GLY A 125 9.74 -15.65 4.74
CA GLY A 125 10.58 -15.45 5.91
C GLY A 125 10.21 -14.24 6.75
N LYS A 126 11.23 -13.50 7.21
CA LYS A 126 11.06 -12.33 8.09
C LYS A 126 11.11 -10.99 7.34
N CYS A 127 11.18 -11.02 6.02
CA CYS A 127 11.20 -9.81 5.20
C CYS A 127 9.92 -9.01 5.46
N SER A 128 10.04 -7.69 5.53
CA SER A 128 8.94 -6.80 5.87
C SER A 128 8.53 -6.02 4.63
N PRO A 129 7.44 -6.44 3.96
CA PRO A 129 7.13 -5.87 2.66
C PRO A 129 6.73 -4.40 2.78
N GLN A 130 7.13 -3.63 1.78
CA GLN A 130 6.77 -2.23 1.57
C GLN A 130 5.70 -2.19 0.48
N TYR A 131 4.60 -1.48 0.75
CA TYR A 131 3.43 -1.48 -0.10
C TYR A 131 3.24 -0.12 -0.74
N THR A 132 2.91 -0.10 -2.03
CA THR A 132 2.32 1.06 -2.69
C THR A 132 1.00 0.64 -3.33
N TRP A 133 -0.04 1.39 -3.04
CA TRP A 133 -1.38 1.21 -3.56
C TRP A 133 -1.72 2.41 -4.45
N TRP A 134 -2.11 2.14 -5.69
CA TRP A 134 -2.68 3.11 -6.60
C TRP A 134 -4.17 2.86 -6.65
N ILE A 135 -4.95 3.86 -6.25
CA ILE A 135 -6.39 3.72 -6.07
C ILE A 135 -7.06 4.76 -6.93
N ASP A 136 -7.81 4.31 -7.92
CA ASP A 136 -8.62 5.14 -8.81
C ASP A 136 -10.07 5.14 -8.29
N PRO A 137 -10.58 6.29 -7.83
CA PRO A 137 -11.99 6.41 -7.47
C PRO A 137 -12.86 6.33 -8.72
N GLU A 138 -13.79 5.37 -8.74
CA GLU A 138 -14.76 5.20 -9.81
C GLU A 138 -16.15 5.68 -9.37
N LYS A 139 -17.10 5.75 -10.31
CA LYS A 139 -18.50 6.11 -10.02
C LYS A 139 -19.15 5.19 -8.98
N ALA A 140 -18.82 3.89 -9.04
CA ALA A 140 -19.47 2.85 -8.24
C ALA A 140 -18.51 2.09 -7.32
N GLY A 141 -17.28 2.59 -7.13
CA GLY A 141 -16.30 1.85 -6.33
C GLY A 141 -14.89 2.43 -6.44
N LEU A 142 -13.93 1.54 -6.25
CA LEU A 142 -12.49 1.80 -6.26
C LEU A 142 -11.81 0.72 -7.11
N MET A 143 -11.03 1.12 -8.10
CA MET A 143 -10.07 0.24 -8.77
C MET A 143 -8.70 0.40 -8.11
N VAL A 144 -8.03 -0.71 -7.81
CA VAL A 144 -6.78 -0.70 -7.05
C VAL A 144 -5.73 -1.60 -7.70
N ASP A 145 -4.56 -1.00 -7.88
CA ASP A 145 -3.32 -1.70 -8.20
C ASP A 145 -2.37 -1.64 -7.00
N ALA A 146 -1.67 -2.72 -6.74
CA ALA A 146 -0.69 -2.79 -5.67
C ALA A 146 0.67 -3.20 -6.19
N ARG A 147 1.72 -2.57 -5.67
CA ARG A 147 3.10 -3.03 -5.82
C ARG A 147 3.73 -3.29 -4.48
N VAL A 148 4.51 -4.35 -4.42
CA VAL A 148 5.20 -4.78 -3.21
C VAL A 148 6.69 -4.94 -3.45
N VAL A 149 7.48 -4.41 -2.53
CA VAL A 149 8.92 -4.67 -2.40
C VAL A 149 9.11 -5.46 -1.11
N CYS A 150 9.77 -6.62 -1.13
CA CYS A 150 9.82 -7.51 0.05
C CYS A 150 10.47 -6.88 1.29
N GLY A 151 11.29 -5.84 1.12
CA GLY A 151 11.92 -5.07 2.18
C GLY A 151 12.89 -5.86 3.07
N LEU A 152 13.61 -5.14 3.94
CA LEU A 152 14.48 -5.73 4.95
C LEU A 152 13.67 -6.31 6.12
N PRO A 153 14.28 -7.13 7.00
CA PRO A 153 13.66 -7.52 8.25
C PRO A 153 13.41 -6.29 9.12
N ARG A 154 12.28 -6.26 9.84
CA ARG A 154 11.94 -5.20 10.79
C ARG A 154 12.07 -5.67 12.23
N ASP A 155 12.22 -4.74 13.16
CA ASP A 155 11.96 -5.06 14.57
C ASP A 155 10.48 -5.35 14.73
N ARG A 156 10.18 -6.51 15.31
CA ARG A 156 8.81 -6.85 15.69
C ARG A 156 8.40 -6.20 17.01
N ASP A 157 9.36 -5.66 17.76
CA ASP A 157 9.09 -4.95 19.01
C ASP A 157 8.51 -3.55 18.77
N GLY A 158 8.83 -2.92 17.63
CA GLY A 158 8.34 -1.60 17.25
C GLY A 158 6.96 -1.62 16.60
N ASP A 159 6.66 -2.65 15.79
CA ASP A 159 5.37 -2.85 15.07
C ASP A 159 4.81 -1.57 14.42
N LYS A 160 5.67 -0.68 13.93
CA LYS A 160 5.29 0.62 13.36
C LYS A 160 5.50 0.67 11.85
N TYR A 161 4.63 1.43 11.20
CA TYR A 161 4.67 1.72 9.78
C TYR A 161 4.55 3.22 9.55
N HIS A 162 5.38 3.73 8.64
CA HIS A 162 5.21 5.03 8.03
C HIS A 162 4.19 4.91 6.91
N LEU A 163 3.04 5.56 7.11
CA LEU A 163 1.99 5.70 6.11
C LEU A 163 2.14 7.06 5.44
N SER A 164 2.03 7.11 4.11
CA SER A 164 1.93 8.37 3.38
C SER A 164 0.87 8.26 2.29
N ILE A 165 0.11 9.33 2.10
CA ILE A 165 -0.92 9.39 1.05
C ILE A 165 -0.79 10.68 0.26
N ALA A 166 -0.92 10.55 -1.05
CA ALA A 166 -0.81 11.65 -2.00
C ALA A 166 -1.84 11.50 -3.12
N LEU A 167 -2.12 12.61 -3.80
CA LEU A 167 -2.88 12.62 -5.04
C LEU A 167 -1.90 12.69 -6.22
N ALA A 168 -2.24 12.00 -7.29
CA ALA A 168 -1.54 12.01 -8.56
C ALA A 168 -2.55 12.32 -9.66
N ALA A 169 -2.11 13.06 -10.69
CA ALA A 169 -2.94 13.22 -11.88
C ALA A 169 -3.26 11.83 -12.48
N SER A 170 -4.54 11.55 -12.74
CA SER A 170 -4.90 10.31 -13.43
C SER A 170 -4.47 10.40 -14.88
N CYS A 171 -3.78 9.37 -15.37
CA CYS A 171 -3.55 9.23 -16.80
C CYS A 171 -4.85 8.75 -17.45
N PRO A 172 -5.31 9.40 -18.54
CA PRO A 172 -6.48 8.91 -19.25
C PRO A 172 -6.18 7.51 -19.79
N THR A 173 -6.91 6.51 -19.30
CA THR A 173 -6.91 5.16 -19.87
C THR A 173 -7.44 5.32 -21.30
N VAL A 174 -6.59 4.99 -22.29
CA VAL A 174 -7.06 4.92 -23.68
C VAL A 174 -8.00 3.72 -23.75
N GLU A 175 -9.31 3.97 -23.69
CA GLU A 175 -10.31 2.97 -24.05
C GLU A 175 -10.01 2.53 -25.49
N SER A 176 -9.52 1.31 -25.63
CA SER A 176 -9.41 0.65 -26.92
C SER A 176 -10.84 0.31 -27.35
N LYS A 177 -11.37 1.09 -28.29
CA LYS A 177 -12.60 0.75 -29.02
C LYS A 177 -12.44 -0.51 -29.84
#